data_AF-A0A7W3JK68-F1
#
_entry.id   AF-A0A7W3JK68-F1
#
_cell.length_a   1.000
_cell.length_b   1.000
_cell.length_c   1.000
_cell.angle_alpha   90.00
_cell.angle_beta   90.00
_cell.angle_gamma   90.00
#
_symmetry.space_group_name_H-M   'P 1'
#
loop_
_entity.id
_entity.type
_entity.pdbx_description
1 polymer ?
#
loop_
_entity_poly.entity_id
_entity_poly.type
_entity_poly.pdbx_seq_one_letter_code
_entity_poly.pdbx_strand_id
1 'polypeptide(L)'
;MRSRTPLHSTGDAADTPRTADTAPATATAAPATATAPAAACAALATAPAAHTTCAPTRTRARARTRTALLRASIAGAAGLALAVGLPTAASAHVDLEASSTAPATLSVLTFAVGHGCEGSPTTSLAIELPADVQAITPTIKPGWSITETPTEPTTSPGPSTGPTSDTSDPGTDPGTGTDPSTGTGTGTGTTITYTADTPLPDGYRDTVQISALLPVAGQPGDMVVFPTLQTCESGSTAWSELPSGDPADPEPNLPAPALTLTAAETDTTSAGVGDQGTAASGADEATRASSADPVDTTARTLGLGALLIGAVAVVLLTIALRRQQEARR
;
A
#
# COMPACT_ATOMS: atom_id res chain seq x y z
N MET A 1 -1.10 45.79 53.02
CA MET A 1 -2.22 46.69 52.68
C MET A 1 -1.70 47.88 51.91
N ARG A 2 -1.94 47.92 50.59
CA ARG A 2 -2.32 49.10 49.79
C ARG A 2 -2.20 48.72 48.32
N SER A 3 -3.35 48.41 47.76
CA SER A 3 -3.64 48.14 46.36
C SER A 3 -3.28 49.34 45.49
N ARG A 4 -2.69 49.09 44.32
CA ARG A 4 -2.69 50.04 43.20
C ARG A 4 -2.91 49.27 41.89
N THR A 5 -4.16 49.38 41.43
CA THR A 5 -4.67 49.09 40.09
C THR A 5 -3.96 49.94 39.04
N PRO A 6 -3.69 49.42 37.84
CA PRO A 6 -3.62 50.23 36.63
C PRO A 6 -4.82 49.99 35.70
N LEU A 7 -5.15 51.07 35.01
CA LEU A 7 -6.34 51.33 34.21
C LEU A 7 -6.37 50.55 32.88
N HIS A 8 -7.60 50.20 32.48
CA HIS A 8 -7.97 49.76 31.15
C HIS A 8 -7.72 50.89 30.12
N SER A 9 -7.06 50.56 29.01
CA SER A 9 -6.99 51.37 27.80
C SER A 9 -7.89 50.70 26.76
N THR A 10 -9.06 51.27 26.53
CA THR A 10 -9.97 50.91 25.44
C THR A 10 -9.60 51.76 24.22
N GLY A 11 -9.01 51.11 23.22
CA GLY A 11 -8.77 51.67 21.90
C GLY A 11 -10.01 51.51 21.04
N ASP A 12 -10.55 52.65 20.63
CA ASP A 12 -11.63 52.86 19.68
C ASP A 12 -11.11 52.61 18.24
N ALA A 13 -11.80 51.81 17.45
CA ALA A 13 -11.55 51.67 16.02
C ALA A 13 -12.89 51.59 15.29
N ALA A 14 -13.21 52.69 14.63
CA ALA A 14 -14.36 52.86 13.77
C ALA A 14 -14.12 52.28 12.37
N ASP A 15 -15.23 51.84 11.78
CA ASP A 15 -15.62 52.00 10.37
C ASP A 15 -15.03 51.03 9.32
N THR A 16 -15.87 50.16 8.75
CA THR A 16 -16.46 50.32 7.40
C THR A 16 -17.24 49.03 7.00
N PRO A 17 -18.46 49.11 6.44
CA PRO A 17 -19.23 47.95 5.99
C PRO A 17 -18.80 47.46 4.61
N ARG A 18 -18.63 46.13 4.44
CA ARG A 18 -18.44 45.53 3.12
C ARG A 18 -19.77 44.98 2.60
N THR A 19 -20.25 45.64 1.56
CA THR A 19 -21.43 45.33 0.76
C THR A 19 -21.36 43.93 0.15
N ALA A 20 -22.49 43.24 0.18
CA ALA A 20 -22.79 42.07 -0.64
C ALA A 20 -22.74 42.44 -2.13
N ASP A 21 -22.24 41.53 -2.97
CA ASP A 21 -22.65 41.49 -4.36
C ASP A 21 -22.88 40.05 -4.81
N THR A 22 -23.97 39.92 -5.55
CA THR A 22 -24.63 38.72 -6.03
C THR A 22 -24.43 38.68 -7.54
N ALA A 23 -23.98 37.55 -8.12
CA ALA A 23 -24.53 37.02 -9.38
C ALA A 23 -23.76 35.80 -9.91
N PRO A 24 -24.41 34.97 -10.76
CA PRO A 24 -24.02 33.59 -11.04
C PRO A 24 -23.36 33.41 -12.42
N ALA A 25 -22.57 32.35 -12.58
CA ALA A 25 -22.11 31.89 -13.90
C ALA A 25 -22.84 30.59 -14.31
N THR A 26 -23.82 30.82 -15.17
CA THR A 26 -24.47 29.96 -16.17
C THR A 26 -23.89 28.57 -16.47
N ALA A 27 -24.78 27.58 -16.34
CA ALA A 27 -24.74 26.30 -17.05
C ALA A 27 -24.85 26.48 -18.58
N THR A 28 -24.20 25.60 -19.34
CA THR A 28 -24.54 25.32 -20.74
C THR A 28 -24.61 23.81 -20.92
N ALA A 29 -25.81 23.33 -21.21
CA ALA A 29 -26.11 21.98 -21.68
C ALA A 29 -26.68 22.10 -23.10
N ALA A 30 -26.36 21.14 -23.99
CA ALA A 30 -27.16 20.62 -25.11
C ALA A 30 -26.27 19.82 -26.10
N PRO A 31 -26.82 19.01 -27.04
CA PRO A 31 -27.78 17.93 -26.84
C PRO A 31 -27.39 16.62 -27.60
N ALA A 32 -28.24 15.60 -27.40
CA ALA A 32 -28.20 14.23 -27.94
C ALA A 32 -28.48 14.08 -29.45
N THR A 33 -28.14 12.90 -30.02
CA THR A 33 -28.93 12.09 -30.98
C THR A 33 -28.13 10.82 -31.32
N ALA A 34 -28.50 9.62 -30.82
CA ALA A 34 -29.51 8.69 -31.35
C ALA A 34 -29.21 8.15 -32.77
N THR A 35 -29.06 6.83 -32.92
CA THR A 35 -29.97 5.94 -33.70
C THR A 35 -29.29 4.59 -33.98
N ALA A 36 -29.80 3.53 -33.36
CA ALA A 36 -29.67 2.15 -33.82
C ALA A 36 -30.83 1.83 -34.78
N PRO A 37 -30.72 0.77 -35.59
CA PRO A 37 -31.89 -0.09 -35.79
C PRO A 37 -31.58 -1.56 -35.49
N ALA A 38 -32.57 -2.18 -34.88
CA ALA A 38 -32.67 -3.60 -34.60
C ALA A 38 -33.48 -4.34 -35.69
N ALA A 39 -33.35 -5.67 -35.66
CA ALA A 39 -34.28 -6.70 -36.12
C ALA A 39 -34.43 -6.92 -37.64
N ALA A 40 -34.83 -8.08 -38.15
CA ALA A 40 -34.82 -9.50 -37.77
C ALA A 40 -35.48 -10.27 -38.94
N CYS A 41 -35.31 -11.60 -38.96
CA CYS A 41 -36.20 -12.62 -39.54
C CYS A 41 -36.20 -12.96 -41.06
N ALA A 42 -35.71 -14.18 -41.29
CA ALA A 42 -36.44 -15.35 -41.81
C ALA A 42 -36.72 -15.55 -43.32
N ALA A 43 -36.03 -16.58 -43.85
CA ALA A 43 -36.50 -17.78 -44.58
C ALA A 43 -37.60 -17.69 -45.65
N LEU A 44 -37.37 -18.28 -46.84
CA LEU A 44 -37.88 -19.61 -47.21
C LEU A 44 -37.33 -20.09 -48.57
N ALA A 45 -37.35 -21.41 -48.75
CA ALA A 45 -36.77 -22.20 -49.84
C ALA A 45 -37.69 -22.37 -51.06
N THR A 46 -37.14 -22.75 -52.23
CA THR A 46 -37.77 -23.71 -53.16
C THR A 46 -36.76 -24.27 -54.19
N ALA A 47 -36.72 -25.60 -54.36
CA ALA A 47 -36.07 -26.32 -55.48
C ALA A 47 -37.06 -26.48 -56.67
N PRO A 48 -36.64 -26.96 -57.87
CA PRO A 48 -36.81 -28.40 -58.13
C PRO A 48 -35.90 -29.07 -59.20
N ALA A 49 -35.98 -30.42 -59.18
CA ALA A 49 -35.98 -31.40 -60.28
C ALA A 49 -34.71 -31.79 -61.07
N ALA A 50 -34.68 -33.08 -61.41
CA ALA A 50 -33.55 -33.92 -61.78
C ALA A 50 -33.61 -34.39 -63.24
N HIS A 51 -32.47 -34.77 -63.83
CA HIS A 51 -32.39 -35.79 -64.89
C HIS A 51 -31.10 -36.61 -64.81
N THR A 52 -31.27 -37.90 -65.05
CA THR A 52 -30.30 -39.02 -64.97
C THR A 52 -29.53 -39.19 -66.28
N THR A 53 -28.22 -39.51 -66.22
CA THR A 53 -27.53 -40.38 -67.20
C THR A 53 -26.21 -40.92 -66.63
N CYS A 54 -25.79 -42.08 -67.13
CA CYS A 54 -24.94 -43.08 -66.49
C CYS A 54 -23.54 -43.17 -67.15
N ALA A 55 -22.48 -43.22 -66.30
CA ALA A 55 -21.16 -43.90 -66.45
C ALA A 55 -20.24 -43.60 -67.68
N PRO A 56 -18.89 -43.85 -67.66
CA PRO A 56 -18.16 -44.76 -66.78
C PRO A 56 -16.86 -44.26 -66.13
N THR A 57 -16.39 -45.12 -65.24
CA THR A 57 -15.29 -45.09 -64.29
C THR A 57 -13.92 -44.84 -64.92
N ARG A 58 -13.21 -43.80 -64.48
CA ARG A 58 -11.75 -43.69 -64.57
C ARG A 58 -11.14 -43.69 -63.17
N THR A 59 -10.16 -44.55 -63.00
CA THR A 59 -9.38 -44.87 -61.81
C THR A 59 -8.80 -43.62 -61.14
N ARG A 60 -8.99 -43.53 -59.81
CA ARG A 60 -8.44 -42.51 -58.92
C ARG A 60 -6.99 -42.86 -58.55
N ALA A 61 -6.07 -41.92 -58.72
CA ALA A 61 -4.90 -41.79 -57.87
C ALA A 61 -4.33 -40.36 -57.97
N ARG A 62 -4.97 -39.41 -57.27
CA ARG A 62 -4.33 -38.15 -56.89
C ARG A 62 -4.11 -38.15 -55.39
N ALA A 63 -2.82 -38.01 -55.05
CA ALA A 63 -2.27 -37.28 -53.92
C ALA A 63 -3.16 -37.07 -52.69
N ARG A 64 -2.76 -37.65 -51.56
CA ARG A 64 -2.87 -37.00 -50.25
C ARG A 64 -1.86 -37.60 -49.28
N THR A 65 -0.65 -37.07 -49.39
CA THR A 65 0.35 -37.04 -48.33
C THR A 65 -0.19 -36.29 -47.11
N ARG A 66 -0.09 -36.94 -45.95
CA ARG A 66 0.34 -36.36 -44.67
C ARG A 66 -0.46 -35.16 -44.13
N THR A 67 -1.61 -35.44 -43.52
CA THR A 67 -2.23 -34.58 -42.50
C THR A 67 -2.53 -35.39 -41.25
N ALA A 68 -1.48 -35.86 -40.61
CA ALA A 68 -1.47 -36.23 -39.20
C ALA A 68 -0.16 -35.68 -38.64
N LEU A 69 -0.16 -35.12 -37.43
CA LEU A 69 0.90 -34.31 -36.79
C LEU A 69 0.78 -32.79 -36.96
N LEU A 70 -0.39 -32.23 -36.64
CA LEU A 70 -0.56 -30.79 -36.35
C LEU A 70 -1.57 -30.58 -35.19
N ARG A 71 -1.49 -31.42 -34.15
CA ARG A 71 -2.31 -31.32 -32.92
C ARG A 71 -1.53 -31.68 -31.65
N ALA A 72 -0.27 -31.25 -31.54
CA ALA A 72 0.52 -31.47 -30.34
C ALA A 72 1.54 -30.35 -30.08
N SER A 73 1.15 -29.08 -30.27
CA SER A 73 2.02 -27.93 -29.99
C SER A 73 1.31 -26.74 -29.33
N ILE A 74 0.11 -26.92 -28.74
CA ILE A 74 -0.61 -25.84 -28.05
C ILE A 74 -0.50 -25.94 -26.52
N ALA A 75 -0.03 -27.05 -25.96
CA ALA A 75 0.03 -27.24 -24.49
C ALA A 75 1.34 -26.77 -23.81
N GLY A 76 2.33 -26.24 -24.54
CA GLY A 76 3.65 -25.90 -23.98
C GLY A 76 3.95 -24.40 -23.82
N ALA A 77 3.12 -23.51 -24.38
CA ALA A 77 3.38 -22.06 -24.38
C ALA A 77 2.54 -21.27 -23.36
N ALA A 78 1.69 -21.94 -22.58
CA ALA A 78 0.84 -21.29 -21.58
C ALA A 78 1.51 -21.12 -20.20
N GLY A 79 2.65 -21.76 -19.95
CA GLY A 79 3.32 -21.72 -18.64
C GLY A 79 4.35 -20.60 -18.44
N LEU A 80 4.72 -19.85 -19.49
CA LEU A 80 5.81 -18.86 -19.45
C LEU A 80 5.35 -17.44 -19.83
N ALA A 81 4.08 -17.11 -19.60
CA ALA A 81 3.53 -15.77 -19.82
C ALA A 81 2.90 -15.16 -18.55
N LEU A 82 3.01 -15.84 -17.40
CA LEU A 82 2.40 -15.42 -16.13
C LEU A 82 3.44 -14.92 -15.11
N ALA A 83 4.48 -14.20 -15.57
CA ALA A 83 5.54 -13.68 -14.70
C ALA A 83 6.00 -12.25 -15.03
N VAL A 84 5.36 -11.56 -15.99
CA VAL A 84 5.72 -10.17 -16.35
C VAL A 84 4.44 -9.34 -16.34
N GLY A 85 4.08 -8.84 -15.17
CA GLY A 85 2.89 -8.02 -15.01
C GLY A 85 2.44 -7.93 -13.56
N LEU A 86 3.38 -7.71 -12.63
CA LEU A 86 2.99 -6.99 -11.42
C LEU A 86 2.76 -5.55 -11.90
N PRO A 87 1.53 -5.02 -11.87
CA PRO A 87 1.37 -3.58 -12.01
C PRO A 87 2.14 -2.96 -10.85
N THR A 88 3.28 -2.35 -11.15
CA THR A 88 3.81 -1.32 -10.26
C THR A 88 2.77 -0.22 -10.33
N ALA A 89 1.79 -0.25 -9.42
CA ALA A 89 0.95 0.91 -9.18
C ALA A 89 1.91 2.10 -9.09
N ALA A 90 1.64 3.15 -9.88
CA ALA A 90 2.38 4.39 -9.74
C ALA A 90 2.29 4.76 -8.25
N SER A 91 3.41 4.63 -7.52
CA SER A 91 3.41 4.81 -6.06
C SER A 91 3.17 6.28 -5.80
N ALA A 92 1.89 6.58 -5.59
CA ALA A 92 1.41 7.89 -5.25
C ALA A 92 1.09 7.97 -3.75
N HIS A 93 1.63 7.08 -2.92
CA HIS A 93 1.35 7.03 -1.49
C HIS A 93 2.63 7.35 -0.70
N VAL A 94 2.46 7.74 0.56
CA VAL A 94 3.58 7.72 1.51
C VAL A 94 3.77 6.30 1.99
N ASP A 95 4.92 5.70 1.66
CA ASP A 95 5.25 4.35 2.11
C ASP A 95 5.83 4.38 3.52
N LEU A 96 5.55 3.34 4.31
CA LEU A 96 6.18 3.11 5.62
C LEU A 96 6.90 1.75 5.64
N GLU A 97 8.17 1.78 6.01
CA GLU A 97 8.96 0.59 6.30
C GLU A 97 9.45 0.65 7.76
N ALA A 98 9.38 -0.45 8.48
CA ALA A 98 9.84 -0.54 9.87
C ALA A 98 10.94 -1.59 10.00
N SER A 99 12.02 -1.30 10.75
CA SER A 99 13.10 -2.27 10.97
C SER A 99 12.68 -3.49 11.81
N SER A 100 11.61 -3.34 12.58
CA SER A 100 10.88 -4.41 13.27
C SER A 100 9.41 -4.00 13.42
N THR A 101 8.50 -4.97 13.47
CA THR A 101 7.07 -4.77 13.75
C THR A 101 6.62 -5.49 15.01
N ALA A 102 7.55 -6.01 15.83
CA ALA A 102 7.20 -6.63 17.10
C ALA A 102 6.76 -5.55 18.13
N PRO A 103 5.75 -5.82 18.97
CA PRO A 103 5.39 -4.91 20.06
C PRO A 103 6.55 -4.72 21.04
N ALA A 104 6.51 -3.62 21.81
CA ALA A 104 7.54 -3.27 22.80
C ALA A 104 8.99 -3.21 22.25
N THR A 105 9.17 -3.05 20.94
CA THR A 105 10.48 -3.03 20.29
C THR A 105 10.80 -1.64 19.77
N LEU A 106 12.04 -1.18 19.97
CA LEU A 106 12.53 0.05 19.35
C LEU A 106 12.76 -0.21 17.86
N SER A 107 12.02 0.49 17.01
CA SER A 107 12.03 0.30 15.56
C SER A 107 12.36 1.61 14.85
N VAL A 108 13.14 1.52 13.76
CA VAL A 108 13.36 2.64 12.84
C VAL A 108 12.24 2.62 11.81
N LEU A 109 11.37 3.62 11.88
CA LEU A 109 10.28 3.88 10.95
C LEU A 109 10.79 4.78 9.82
N THR A 110 10.83 4.26 8.60
CA THR A 110 11.23 4.98 7.39
C THR A 110 9.99 5.33 6.59
N PHE A 111 9.68 6.63 6.52
CA PHE A 111 8.61 7.17 5.69
C PHE A 111 9.20 7.63 4.37
N ALA A 112 8.57 7.29 3.26
CA ALA A 112 9.04 7.67 1.94
C ALA A 112 7.98 8.40 1.14
N VAL A 113 8.36 9.54 0.55
CA VAL A 113 7.50 10.35 -0.32
C VAL A 113 8.08 10.34 -1.73
N GLY A 114 7.26 10.05 -2.73
CA GLY A 114 7.71 9.81 -4.11
C GLY A 114 7.27 10.87 -5.15
N HIS A 115 6.33 11.74 -4.80
CA HIS A 115 5.77 12.74 -5.71
C HIS A 115 5.25 13.95 -4.93
N GLY A 116 4.99 15.01 -5.65
CA GLY A 116 4.36 16.23 -5.16
C GLY A 116 2.83 16.16 -5.07
N CYS A 117 2.23 17.10 -4.37
CA CYS A 117 0.77 17.26 -4.30
C CYS A 117 0.30 17.80 -5.65
N GLU A 118 -0.45 16.99 -6.41
CA GLU A 118 -0.87 17.33 -7.79
C GLU A 118 0.31 17.77 -8.70
N GLY A 119 1.51 17.19 -8.47
CA GLY A 119 2.74 17.53 -9.18
C GLY A 119 3.49 18.77 -8.64
N SER A 120 3.03 19.39 -7.55
CA SER A 120 3.70 20.51 -6.88
C SER A 120 4.80 20.02 -5.90
N PRO A 121 6.01 20.61 -5.89
CA PRO A 121 7.10 20.18 -5.01
C PRO A 121 6.72 20.10 -3.53
N THR A 122 7.17 19.04 -2.85
CA THR A 122 6.89 18.81 -1.42
C THR A 122 7.77 19.68 -0.54
N THR A 123 7.17 20.40 0.40
CA THR A 123 7.85 21.29 1.35
C THR A 123 7.90 20.73 2.76
N SER A 124 6.93 19.89 3.13
CA SER A 124 6.87 19.33 4.49
C SER A 124 6.14 17.99 4.55
N LEU A 125 6.56 17.14 5.50
CA LEU A 125 5.87 15.94 5.95
C LEU A 125 5.64 16.04 7.46
N ALA A 126 4.38 16.17 7.88
CA ALA A 126 3.99 16.10 9.29
C ALA A 126 3.42 14.72 9.58
N ILE A 127 4.10 13.95 10.43
CA ILE A 127 3.79 12.56 10.75
C ILE A 127 3.25 12.51 12.18
N GLU A 128 2.02 12.04 12.34
CA GLU A 128 1.39 11.85 13.64
C GLU A 128 1.73 10.46 14.20
N LEU A 129 2.35 10.43 15.38
CA LEU A 129 2.62 9.21 16.13
C LEU A 129 1.53 9.03 17.20
N PRO A 130 0.84 7.86 17.22
CA PRO A 130 -0.12 7.52 18.26
C PRO A 130 0.48 7.57 19.67
N ALA A 131 -0.35 7.81 20.68
CA ALA A 131 0.12 8.03 22.05
C ALA A 131 0.74 6.80 22.73
N ASP A 132 0.48 5.60 22.24
CA ASP A 132 1.08 4.35 22.70
C ASP A 132 2.44 4.06 22.04
N VAL A 133 2.80 4.79 20.98
CA VAL A 133 4.14 4.86 20.40
C VAL A 133 4.98 5.84 21.23
N GLN A 134 6.09 5.35 21.78
CA GLN A 134 6.88 6.08 22.78
C GLN A 134 8.35 6.20 22.37
N ALA A 135 9.18 6.84 23.20
CA ALA A 135 10.62 6.99 22.98
C ALA A 135 10.96 7.47 21.56
N ILE A 136 10.22 8.48 21.10
CA ILE A 136 10.30 9.02 19.74
C ILE A 136 11.61 9.80 19.60
N THR A 137 12.38 9.50 18.56
CA THR A 137 13.63 10.19 18.23
C THR A 137 13.74 10.32 16.71
N PRO A 138 13.43 11.52 16.16
CA PRO A 138 13.61 11.80 14.74
C PRO A 138 15.08 11.73 14.32
N THR A 139 15.34 11.21 13.12
CA THR A 139 16.70 11.15 12.56
C THR A 139 17.00 12.43 11.81
N ILE A 140 18.09 13.11 12.18
CA ILE A 140 18.56 14.29 11.46
C ILE A 140 18.99 13.88 10.05
N LYS A 141 18.40 14.52 9.05
CA LYS A 141 18.74 14.32 7.64
C LYS A 141 19.14 15.67 7.01
N PRO A 142 20.30 15.76 6.33
CA PRO A 142 20.68 16.98 5.63
C PRO A 142 19.60 17.43 4.62
N GLY A 143 19.33 18.73 4.58
CA GLY A 143 18.30 19.32 3.74
C GLY A 143 16.90 19.31 4.35
N TRP A 144 16.75 18.85 5.59
CA TRP A 144 15.48 18.83 6.32
C TRP A 144 15.66 19.38 7.75
N SER A 145 14.74 20.23 8.17
CA SER A 145 14.59 20.69 9.54
C SER A 145 13.45 19.95 10.24
N ILE A 146 13.52 19.83 11.57
CA ILE A 146 12.59 19.00 12.37
C ILE A 146 11.94 19.87 13.43
N THR A 147 10.62 19.75 13.58
CA THR A 147 9.85 20.30 14.69
C THR A 147 8.99 19.21 15.32
N GLU A 148 8.95 19.16 16.64
CA GLU A 148 8.11 18.22 17.40
C GLU A 148 7.01 19.01 18.10
N THR A 149 5.75 18.57 17.95
CA THR A 149 4.59 19.19 18.60
C THR A 149 3.75 18.12 19.28
N PRO A 150 3.37 18.27 20.56
CA PRO A 150 2.37 17.41 21.17
C PRO A 150 1.07 17.47 20.36
N THR A 151 0.56 16.32 19.93
CA THR A 151 -0.72 16.23 19.24
C THR A 151 -1.82 16.29 20.29
N GLU A 152 -2.52 17.42 20.37
CA GLU A 152 -3.74 17.52 21.16
C GLU A 152 -4.67 16.35 20.80
N PRO A 153 -5.35 15.71 21.77
CA PRO A 153 -6.27 14.64 21.46
C PRO A 153 -7.30 15.16 20.46
N THR A 154 -7.28 14.61 19.24
CA THR A 154 -8.31 14.85 18.24
C THR A 154 -9.60 14.32 18.81
N THR A 155 -10.33 15.20 19.50
CA THR A 155 -11.75 15.01 19.69
C THR A 155 -12.31 15.22 18.30
N SER A 156 -12.39 14.14 17.51
CA SER A 156 -13.19 14.14 16.30
C SER A 156 -14.51 14.77 16.71
N PRO A 157 -14.93 15.93 16.13
CA PRO A 157 -16.28 16.37 16.36
C PRO A 157 -17.13 15.23 15.80
N GLY A 158 -17.71 14.43 16.70
CA GLY A 158 -18.77 13.52 16.34
C GLY A 158 -19.75 14.31 15.48
N PRO A 159 -20.37 13.70 14.45
CA PRO A 159 -21.18 14.43 13.49
C PRO A 159 -22.04 15.41 14.27
N SER A 160 -21.81 16.70 14.02
CA SER A 160 -22.61 17.76 14.61
C SER A 160 -24.01 17.52 14.08
N THR A 161 -24.80 16.75 14.83
CA THR A 161 -26.23 16.77 14.73
C THR A 161 -26.56 18.20 15.13
N GLY A 162 -26.74 19.05 14.11
CA GLY A 162 -27.29 20.38 14.30
C GLY A 162 -28.55 20.29 15.15
N PRO A 163 -29.00 21.38 15.76
CA PRO A 163 -30.17 21.35 16.62
C PRO A 163 -31.39 20.93 15.78
N THR A 164 -31.74 19.64 15.81
CA THR A 164 -33.03 19.18 15.32
C THR A 164 -34.02 19.55 16.39
N SER A 165 -34.61 20.72 16.22
CA SER A 165 -35.91 21.04 16.78
C SER A 165 -36.92 20.07 16.17
N ASP A 166 -37.13 18.92 16.78
CA ASP A 166 -38.42 18.25 16.65
C ASP A 166 -38.85 17.61 17.96
N THR A 167 -40.11 17.83 18.25
CA THR A 167 -40.82 17.47 19.46
C THR A 167 -41.69 16.26 19.13
N SER A 168 -41.68 15.28 20.03
CA SER A 168 -42.59 14.13 20.16
C SER A 168 -42.11 12.81 19.57
N ASP A 169 -41.54 11.96 20.43
CA ASP A 169 -41.94 10.55 20.48
C ASP A 169 -41.73 9.97 21.89
N PRO A 170 -42.76 9.47 22.60
CA PRO A 170 -42.58 8.76 23.84
C PRO A 170 -42.54 7.24 23.60
N GLY A 171 -41.34 6.68 23.74
CA GLY A 171 -41.12 5.36 24.32
C GLY A 171 -40.83 4.24 23.32
N THR A 172 -39.65 3.62 23.47
CA THR A 172 -39.47 2.18 23.75
C THR A 172 -37.95 1.90 23.97
N ASP A 173 -37.61 1.36 25.14
CA ASP A 173 -36.31 0.77 25.59
C ASP A 173 -36.13 -0.63 24.94
N PRO A 174 -34.93 -1.22 24.66
CA PRO A 174 -33.83 -1.40 25.61
C PRO A 174 -32.37 -1.35 25.11
N GLY A 175 -31.50 -0.89 26.01
CA GLY A 175 -30.27 -1.60 26.43
C GLY A 175 -29.22 -2.08 25.40
N THR A 176 -28.03 -1.51 25.56
CA THR A 176 -26.72 -2.17 25.33
C THR A 176 -26.30 -2.41 23.87
N GLY A 177 -26.15 -1.32 23.12
CA GLY A 177 -25.20 -1.28 22.01
C GLY A 177 -23.79 -1.18 22.57
N THR A 178 -23.08 -2.30 22.63
CA THR A 178 -21.63 -2.28 22.81
C THR A 178 -21.08 -1.86 21.45
N ASP A 179 -20.86 -0.56 21.26
CA ASP A 179 -20.13 -0.07 20.10
C ASP A 179 -18.70 -0.62 20.19
N PRO A 180 -18.22 -1.42 19.23
CA PRO A 180 -16.81 -1.74 19.15
C PRO A 180 -16.09 -0.50 18.60
N SER A 181 -16.03 0.55 19.42
CA SER A 181 -15.03 1.59 19.21
C SER A 181 -13.68 0.93 19.46
N THR A 182 -13.08 0.46 18.37
CA THR A 182 -11.66 0.14 18.25
C THR A 182 -10.90 1.26 18.94
N GLY A 183 -10.12 0.88 19.97
CA GLY A 183 -9.64 1.78 21.00
C GLY A 183 -8.92 3.00 20.44
N THR A 184 -9.60 4.13 20.40
CA THR A 184 -8.94 5.44 20.31
C THR A 184 -8.25 5.68 21.65
N GLY A 185 -6.95 5.39 21.70
CA GLY A 185 -6.12 5.68 22.86
C GLY A 185 -6.30 7.13 23.28
N THR A 186 -6.74 7.34 24.52
CA THR A 186 -7.02 8.67 25.11
C THR A 186 -5.74 9.41 25.52
N GLY A 187 -4.65 9.25 24.76
CA GLY A 187 -3.37 9.90 25.01
C GLY A 187 -3.10 11.03 24.02
N THR A 188 -2.31 12.01 24.44
CA THR A 188 -1.73 13.05 23.57
C THR A 188 -0.69 12.38 22.67
N GLY A 189 -0.92 12.35 21.36
CA GLY A 189 0.06 11.87 20.38
C GLY A 189 1.25 12.83 20.27
N THR A 190 2.19 12.54 19.37
CA THR A 190 3.24 13.50 19.00
C THR A 190 3.31 13.63 17.49
N THR A 191 3.32 14.86 16.98
CA THR A 191 3.53 15.13 15.56
C THR A 191 4.98 15.52 15.33
N ILE A 192 5.67 14.80 14.45
CA ILE A 192 7.01 15.11 13.98
C ILE A 192 6.91 15.70 12.57
N THR A 193 7.31 16.96 12.42
CA THR A 193 7.28 17.66 11.15
C THR A 193 8.68 17.80 10.58
N TYR A 194 8.91 17.18 9.43
CA TYR A 194 10.09 17.39 8.60
C TYR A 194 9.78 18.47 7.57
N THR A 195 10.55 19.56 7.57
CA THR A 195 10.43 20.66 6.59
C THR A 195 11.67 20.72 5.72
N ALA A 196 11.51 20.63 4.41
CA ALA A 196 12.62 20.63 3.46
C ALA A 196 13.23 22.03 3.33
N ASP A 197 14.56 22.13 3.42
CA ASP A 197 15.29 23.38 3.18
C ASP A 197 15.17 23.82 1.71
N THR A 198 15.06 22.85 0.81
CA THR A 198 14.73 23.02 -0.62
C THR A 198 13.60 22.07 -0.95
N PRO A 199 12.48 22.55 -1.53
CA PRO A 199 11.34 21.69 -1.84
C PRO A 199 11.75 20.47 -2.69
N LEU A 200 11.26 19.29 -2.32
CA LEU A 200 11.48 18.05 -3.06
C LEU A 200 10.69 18.12 -4.37
N PRO A 201 11.34 18.16 -5.55
CA PRO A 201 10.64 18.27 -6.81
C PRO A 201 9.80 17.02 -7.10
N ASP A 202 8.72 17.20 -7.87
CA ASP A 202 7.91 16.08 -8.33
C ASP A 202 8.73 15.06 -9.15
N GLY A 203 8.37 13.78 -9.01
CA GLY A 203 9.09 12.67 -9.64
C GLY A 203 10.41 12.26 -8.97
N TYR A 204 10.80 12.91 -7.87
CA TYR A 204 11.91 12.48 -7.01
C TYR A 204 11.39 11.88 -5.71
N ARG A 205 12.08 10.84 -5.23
CA ARG A 205 11.77 10.18 -3.97
C ARG A 205 12.76 10.62 -2.90
N ASP A 206 12.26 10.84 -1.69
CA ASP A 206 13.07 11.03 -0.50
C ASP A 206 12.51 10.24 0.69
N THR A 207 13.32 10.08 1.73
CA THR A 207 12.91 9.38 2.96
C THR A 207 13.24 10.19 4.21
N VAL A 208 12.42 10.04 5.24
CA VAL A 208 12.65 10.56 6.59
C VAL A 208 12.49 9.41 7.59
N GLN A 209 13.24 9.44 8.69
CA GLN A 209 13.34 8.29 9.60
C GLN A 209 13.10 8.69 11.04
N ILE A 210 12.25 7.94 11.75
CA ILE A 210 11.96 8.16 13.17
C ILE A 210 12.24 6.85 13.90
N SER A 211 13.12 6.87 14.90
CA SER A 211 13.25 5.77 15.85
C SER A 211 12.14 5.91 16.89
N ALA A 212 11.35 4.87 17.11
CA ALA A 212 10.29 4.88 18.12
C ALA A 212 10.07 3.50 18.73
N LEU A 213 9.64 3.46 19.99
CA LEU A 213 9.20 2.26 20.69
C LEU A 213 7.76 1.95 20.27
N LEU A 214 7.57 0.81 19.60
CA LEU A 214 6.24 0.34 19.21
C LEU A 214 5.37 0.00 20.44
N PRO A 215 4.03 -0.01 20.30
CA PRO A 215 3.11 -0.15 21.43
C PRO A 215 3.45 -1.35 22.32
N VAL A 216 3.65 -1.07 23.62
CA VAL A 216 4.06 -2.10 24.59
C VAL A 216 2.92 -3.09 24.86
N ALA A 217 1.68 -2.63 24.81
CA ALA A 217 0.49 -3.46 24.99
C ALA A 217 -0.04 -4.09 23.69
N GLY A 218 0.61 -3.80 22.55
CA GLY A 218 0.16 -4.26 21.24
C GLY A 218 0.20 -5.77 21.09
N GLN A 219 -0.76 -6.31 20.34
CA GLN A 219 -0.91 -7.73 20.03
C GLN A 219 -0.60 -8.01 18.55
N PRO A 220 -0.22 -9.24 18.20
CA PRO A 220 -0.01 -9.61 16.80
C PRO A 220 -1.30 -9.45 16.01
N GLY A 221 -1.23 -8.75 14.88
CA GLY A 221 -2.39 -8.40 14.05
C GLY A 221 -2.94 -6.99 14.32
N ASP A 222 -2.56 -6.34 15.42
CA ASP A 222 -2.96 -4.95 15.67
C ASP A 222 -2.33 -4.03 14.62
N MET A 223 -3.10 -3.04 14.16
CA MET A 223 -2.59 -2.02 13.23
C MET A 223 -2.19 -0.76 13.99
N VAL A 224 -0.96 -0.30 13.75
CA VAL A 224 -0.46 1.00 14.21
C VAL A 224 -0.41 1.93 13.00
N VAL A 225 -1.14 3.04 13.09
CA VAL A 225 -1.37 3.96 11.98
C VAL A 225 -0.64 5.27 12.25
N PHE A 226 -0.06 5.85 11.20
CA PHE A 226 0.72 7.08 11.24
C PHE A 226 0.18 8.09 10.22
N PRO A 227 -0.93 8.78 10.52
CA PRO A 227 -1.46 9.81 9.64
C PRO A 227 -0.37 10.81 9.25
N THR A 228 -0.28 11.11 7.96
CA THR A 228 0.78 11.97 7.42
C THR A 228 0.18 13.09 6.58
N LEU A 229 0.45 14.34 6.95
CA LEU A 229 0.12 15.49 6.13
C LEU A 229 1.33 15.87 5.28
N GLN A 230 1.19 15.69 3.96
CA GLN A 230 2.14 16.20 2.99
C GLN A 230 1.72 17.61 2.57
N THR A 231 2.62 18.56 2.75
CA THR A 231 2.43 19.94 2.28
C THR A 231 3.37 20.20 1.10
N CYS A 232 2.85 20.88 0.10
CA CYS A 232 3.59 21.23 -1.11
C CYS A 232 3.59 22.74 -1.32
N GLU A 233 4.32 23.23 -2.32
CA GLU A 233 4.29 24.65 -2.67
C GLU A 233 2.87 25.10 -3.07
N SER A 234 2.10 24.19 -3.67
CA SER A 234 0.68 24.35 -3.98
C SER A 234 -0.10 23.15 -3.45
N GLY A 235 -0.99 23.42 -2.50
CA GLY A 235 -1.89 22.42 -1.92
C GLY A 235 -1.24 21.51 -0.87
N SER A 236 -2.00 20.51 -0.47
CA SER A 236 -1.60 19.49 0.50
C SER A 236 -2.37 18.20 0.26
N THR A 237 -1.85 17.10 0.79
CA THR A 237 -2.49 15.78 0.75
C THR A 237 -2.43 15.16 2.15
N ALA A 238 -3.59 14.78 2.67
CA ALA A 238 -3.72 14.13 3.96
C ALA A 238 -3.79 12.60 3.77
N TRP A 239 -2.68 11.92 4.05
CA TRP A 239 -2.56 10.47 4.05
C TRP A 239 -3.08 9.95 5.40
N SER A 240 -4.41 9.83 5.54
CA SER A 240 -5.07 9.55 6.81
C SER A 240 -6.22 8.55 6.72
N GLU A 241 -6.57 8.07 5.52
CA GLU A 241 -7.68 7.14 5.35
C GLU A 241 -7.32 5.75 5.87
N LEU A 242 -8.27 5.13 6.58
CA LEU A 242 -8.15 3.75 7.08
C LEU A 242 -8.85 2.79 6.12
N PRO A 243 -8.38 1.53 5.99
CA PRO A 243 -9.17 0.47 5.37
C PRO A 243 -10.51 0.30 6.09
N SER A 244 -11.60 0.07 5.35
CA SER A 244 -12.94 -0.08 5.94
C SER A 244 -13.14 -1.40 6.71
N GLY A 245 -12.22 -2.36 6.56
CA GLY A 245 -12.29 -3.69 7.17
C GLY A 245 -13.16 -4.69 6.42
N ASP A 246 -13.97 -4.24 5.45
CA ASP A 246 -14.69 -5.12 4.51
C ASP A 246 -13.87 -5.29 3.22
N PRO A 247 -13.46 -6.53 2.86
CA PRO A 247 -12.72 -6.77 1.62
C PRO A 247 -13.54 -6.50 0.34
N ALA A 248 -14.86 -6.29 0.44
CA ALA A 248 -15.71 -5.93 -0.69
C ALA A 248 -15.70 -4.42 -0.99
N ASP A 249 -15.25 -3.59 -0.05
CA ASP A 249 -15.16 -2.13 -0.23
C ASP A 249 -13.91 -1.75 -1.05
N PRO A 250 -13.96 -0.62 -1.78
CA PRO A 250 -12.78 -0.12 -2.47
C PRO A 250 -11.67 0.27 -1.49
N GLU A 251 -10.42 0.05 -1.89
CA GLU A 251 -9.25 0.53 -1.15
C GLU A 251 -9.28 2.07 -1.01
N PRO A 252 -8.80 2.62 0.12
CA PRO A 252 -8.70 4.06 0.31
C PRO A 252 -7.79 4.70 -0.73
N ASN A 253 -8.12 5.93 -1.15
CA ASN A 253 -7.33 6.67 -2.14
C ASN A 253 -6.13 7.35 -1.49
N LEU A 254 -6.30 7.79 -0.23
CA LEU A 254 -5.28 8.48 0.55
C LEU A 254 -4.95 7.68 1.83
N PRO A 255 -4.48 6.42 1.68
CA PRO A 255 -4.22 5.54 2.81
C PRO A 255 -3.21 6.17 3.77
N ALA A 256 -3.52 6.09 5.07
CA ALA A 256 -2.54 6.38 6.10
C ALA A 256 -1.42 5.33 6.08
N PRO A 257 -0.14 5.74 6.18
CA PRO A 257 0.94 4.80 6.44
C PRO A 257 0.66 4.01 7.72
N ALA A 258 0.76 2.69 7.66
CA ALA A 258 0.43 1.82 8.77
C ALA A 258 1.33 0.57 8.79
N LEU A 259 1.51 0.00 9.98
CA LEU A 259 2.16 -1.30 10.17
C LEU A 259 1.22 -2.23 10.94
N THR A 260 1.27 -3.52 10.61
CA THR A 260 0.63 -4.57 11.39
C THR A 260 1.67 -5.17 12.33
N LEU A 261 1.38 -5.20 13.63
CA LEU A 261 2.25 -5.79 14.63
C LEU A 261 2.39 -7.29 14.41
N THR A 262 3.62 -7.78 14.46
CA THR A 262 3.93 -9.21 14.35
C THR A 262 4.00 -9.85 15.74
N ALA A 263 4.11 -11.18 15.77
CA ALA A 263 4.39 -11.89 17.02
C ALA A 263 5.66 -11.35 17.66
N ALA A 264 5.61 -11.08 18.97
CA ALA A 264 6.79 -10.70 19.71
C ALA A 264 7.87 -11.78 19.54
N GLU A 265 9.09 -11.35 19.24
CA GLU A 265 10.23 -12.26 19.22
C GLU A 265 10.43 -12.76 20.65
N THR A 266 10.14 -14.04 20.86
CA THR A 266 10.44 -14.68 22.14
C THR A 266 11.94 -14.88 22.15
N ASP A 267 12.65 -14.00 22.85
CA ASP A 267 14.05 -14.22 23.19
C ASP A 267 14.14 -15.53 23.96
N THR A 268 14.36 -16.62 23.24
CA THR A 268 14.82 -17.88 23.80
C THR A 268 16.29 -17.72 24.12
N THR A 269 16.61 -16.80 25.03
CA THR A 269 17.87 -16.85 25.77
C THR A 269 17.81 -18.12 26.59
N SER A 270 18.26 -19.21 25.99
CA SER A 270 18.57 -20.43 26.69
C SER A 270 19.58 -20.05 27.77
N ALA A 271 19.11 -20.01 29.01
CA ALA A 271 19.94 -20.07 30.20
C ALA A 271 20.63 -21.44 30.20
N GLY A 272 21.62 -21.59 29.33
CA GLY A 272 22.61 -22.64 29.41
C GLY A 272 23.46 -22.33 30.62
N VAL A 273 23.13 -22.95 31.75
CA VAL A 273 24.03 -23.09 32.90
C VAL A 273 25.19 -23.98 32.44
N GLY A 274 26.18 -23.35 31.81
CA GLY A 274 27.49 -23.92 31.55
C GLY A 274 28.43 -23.45 32.64
N ASP A 275 28.47 -24.20 33.73
CA ASP A 275 29.58 -24.21 34.68
C ASP A 275 30.86 -24.58 33.92
N GLN A 276 31.81 -23.65 33.78
CA GLN A 276 33.25 -23.93 33.89
C GLN A 276 34.01 -22.66 34.25
N GLY A 277 34.72 -22.71 35.39
CA GLY A 277 35.58 -21.66 35.90
C GLY A 277 36.92 -21.52 35.16
N THR A 278 37.32 -20.24 35.03
CA THR A 278 38.65 -19.66 35.31
C THR A 278 39.90 -20.30 34.69
N ALA A 279 40.52 -19.63 33.70
CA ALA A 279 41.69 -18.75 33.91
C ALA A 279 42.48 -18.44 32.61
N ALA A 280 43.06 -17.23 32.62
CA ALA A 280 44.34 -16.81 32.02
C ALA A 280 44.36 -16.09 30.65
N SER A 281 45.13 -14.99 30.67
CA SER A 281 45.42 -14.02 29.62
C SER A 281 46.16 -14.56 28.40
N GLY A 282 45.93 -13.91 27.26
CA GLY A 282 46.83 -13.89 26.10
C GLY A 282 46.22 -13.04 24.99
N ALA A 283 46.95 -12.02 24.55
CA ALA A 283 46.62 -11.26 23.35
C ALA A 283 46.89 -12.14 22.11
N ASP A 284 45.98 -12.13 21.13
CA ASP A 284 46.30 -11.94 19.71
C ASP A 284 45.03 -11.92 18.86
N GLU A 285 45.17 -11.24 17.72
CA GLU A 285 44.18 -10.94 16.72
C GLU A 285 43.64 -12.19 15.97
N ALA A 286 42.45 -12.01 15.39
CA ALA A 286 41.86 -12.73 14.26
C ALA A 286 40.71 -13.71 14.54
N THR A 287 39.69 -13.53 13.68
CA THR A 287 38.51 -14.35 13.43
C THR A 287 37.30 -14.01 14.29
N ARG A 288 36.60 -12.95 13.86
CA ARG A 288 35.17 -12.75 14.14
C ARG A 288 34.42 -13.92 13.48
N ALA A 289 34.25 -15.03 14.22
CA ALA A 289 33.28 -16.04 13.87
C ALA A 289 31.91 -15.38 14.01
N SER A 290 31.30 -15.03 12.88
CA SER A 290 29.91 -14.63 12.83
C SER A 290 29.12 -15.85 13.29
N SER A 291 28.65 -15.86 14.53
CA SER A 291 27.50 -16.66 14.94
C SER A 291 26.30 -16.08 14.17
N ALA A 292 26.16 -16.51 12.92
CA ALA A 292 24.92 -16.40 12.20
C ALA A 292 23.91 -17.26 12.96
N ASP A 293 22.76 -16.66 13.27
CA ASP A 293 21.59 -17.38 13.75
C ASP A 293 21.32 -18.61 12.87
N PRO A 294 20.66 -19.67 13.38
CA PRO A 294 20.25 -20.81 12.57
C PRO A 294 19.18 -20.37 11.56
N VAL A 295 19.60 -19.68 10.51
CA VAL A 295 18.80 -19.39 9.33
C VAL A 295 18.63 -20.69 8.56
N ASP A 296 17.47 -21.28 8.77
CA ASP A 296 16.76 -22.28 7.97
C ASP A 296 17.62 -22.98 6.88
N THR A 297 18.48 -23.89 7.33
CA THR A 297 19.34 -24.71 6.48
C THR A 297 18.50 -25.54 5.50
N THR A 298 17.27 -25.88 5.89
CA THR A 298 16.28 -26.58 5.08
C THR A 298 15.82 -25.72 3.89
N ALA A 299 15.52 -24.43 4.11
CA ALA A 299 15.10 -23.54 3.03
C ALA A 299 16.22 -23.31 2.00
N ARG A 300 17.47 -23.15 2.45
CA ARG A 300 18.62 -22.99 1.55
C ARG A 300 18.95 -24.26 0.76
N THR A 301 18.84 -25.44 1.39
CA THR A 301 19.10 -26.72 0.70
C THR A 301 18.02 -27.03 -0.35
N LEU A 302 16.75 -26.73 -0.07
CA LEU A 302 15.68 -26.82 -1.05
C LEU A 302 15.85 -25.81 -2.19
N GLY A 303 16.23 -24.56 -1.88
CA GLY A 303 16.48 -23.52 -2.89
C GLY A 303 17.61 -23.88 -3.85
N LEU A 304 18.75 -24.35 -3.32
CA LEU A 304 19.88 -24.78 -4.14
C LEU A 304 19.57 -26.05 -4.95
N GLY A 305 18.81 -26.99 -4.37
CA GLY A 305 18.34 -28.18 -5.07
C GLY A 305 17.46 -27.84 -6.27
N ALA A 306 16.49 -26.93 -6.11
CA ALA A 306 15.61 -26.48 -7.18
C ALA A 306 16.38 -25.76 -8.31
N LEU A 307 17.38 -24.94 -7.97
CA LEU A 307 18.22 -24.25 -8.95
C LEU A 307 19.03 -25.23 -9.83
N LEU A 308 19.62 -26.26 -9.22
CA LEU A 308 20.39 -27.27 -9.95
C LEU A 308 19.49 -28.08 -10.90
N ILE A 309 18.30 -28.47 -10.45
CA ILE A 309 17.33 -29.19 -11.30
C ILE A 309 16.89 -28.31 -12.47
N GLY A 310 16.62 -27.02 -12.22
CA GLY A 310 16.27 -26.05 -13.26
C GLY A 310 17.38 -25.89 -14.31
N ALA A 311 18.64 -25.76 -13.88
CA ALA A 311 19.77 -25.64 -14.80
C ALA A 311 19.94 -26.88 -15.68
N VAL A 312 19.78 -28.09 -15.13
CA VAL A 312 19.85 -29.34 -15.89
C VAL A 312 18.72 -29.43 -16.91
N ALA A 313 17.49 -29.04 -16.54
CA ALA A 313 16.36 -29.03 -17.47
C ALA A 313 16.59 -28.09 -18.66
N VAL A 314 17.15 -26.90 -18.42
CA VAL A 314 17.51 -25.95 -19.49
C VAL A 314 18.59 -26.53 -20.40
N VAL A 315 19.64 -27.14 -19.85
CA VAL A 315 20.69 -27.77 -20.66
C VAL A 315 20.12 -28.89 -21.54
N LEU A 316 19.31 -29.78 -20.97
CA LEU A 316 18.68 -30.87 -21.74
C LEU A 316 17.74 -30.34 -22.83
N LEU A 317 16.99 -29.28 -22.55
CA LEU A 317 16.14 -28.62 -23.55
C LEU A 317 16.97 -28.02 -24.69
N THR A 318 18.08 -27.33 -24.39
CA THR A 318 18.95 -26.76 -25.43
C THR A 318 19.58 -27.83 -26.31
N ILE A 319 20.00 -28.96 -25.74
CA ILE A 319 20.53 -30.10 -26.50
C ILE A 319 19.45 -30.69 -27.40
N ALA A 320 18.23 -30.87 -26.88
CA ALA A 320 17.11 -31.38 -27.68
C ALA A 320 16.79 -30.46 -28.86
N LEU A 321 16.79 -29.13 -28.65
CA LEU A 321 16.55 -28.15 -29.72
C LEU A 321 17.67 -28.16 -30.78
N ARG A 322 18.94 -28.30 -30.38
CA ARG A 322 20.07 -28.41 -31.33
C ARG A 322 19.97 -29.67 -32.19
N ARG A 323 19.64 -30.82 -31.60
CA ARG A 323 19.45 -32.08 -32.35
C ARG A 323 18.29 -31.98 -33.34
N GLN A 324 17.23 -31.26 -33.01
CA GLN A 324 16.10 -31.01 -33.92
C GLN A 324 16.50 -30.12 -35.10
N GLN A 325 17.42 -29.17 -34.91
CA GLN A 325 17.93 -28.32 -35.99
C GLN A 325 18.87 -29.10 -36.92
N GLU A 326 19.72 -29.96 -36.37
CA GLU A 326 20.61 -30.84 -37.15
C GLU A 326 19.81 -31.84 -38.00
N ALA A 327 18.74 -32.43 -37.45
CA ALA A 327 17.87 -33.35 -38.20
C ALA A 327 17.02 -32.69 -39.29
N ARG A 328 16.94 -31.36 -39.32
CA ARG A 328 16.20 -30.58 -40.33
C ARG A 328 17.10 -30.04 -41.46
N ARG A 329 18.42 -30.15 -41.34
CA ARG A 329 19.38 -29.84 -42.40
C ARG A 329 19.69 -31.07 -43.22
#